data_AF-A0A0S7B768-F1
#
_entry.id   AF-A0A0S7B768-F1
#
_cell.length_a   1.000
_cell.length_b   1.000
_cell.length_c   1.000
_cell.angle_alpha   90.00
_cell.angle_beta   90.00
_cell.angle_gamma   90.00
#
_symmetry.space_group_name_H-M   'P 1'
#
loop_
_entity.id
_entity.type
_entity.pdbx_description
1 polymer ?
#
loop_
_entity_poly.entity_id
_entity_poly.type
_entity_poly.pdbx_seq_one_letter_code
_entity_poly.pdbx_strand_id
1 'polypeptide(L)'
;MLPVSLVDSACNLIEAARPMLVNAILADLYQNSFWQKRFDDYGRDYAHRVTHYHLNYLVTAIKSHEPVIFADYFAWNRPALVVQGACTHHMHEFIDSTARPVALVLRDGFPLAEPCFAAAHRALEYEQPACRALSEQREAILRGSLARLGAPESKPASDERDMRYHLSYLEDAAAMGKPELFRQHVEWEQRECMENDCPPAVLATALRALRDELEGALPLEFAAVFTAPLQTALDYVFPQNSATHNSKF
;
A
#
# COMPACT_ATOMS: atom_id res chain seq x y z
N MET A 1 1.37 -32.37 -13.39
CA MET A 1 1.18 -32.80 -11.98
C MET A 1 2.55 -32.97 -11.36
N LEU A 2 2.86 -32.20 -10.32
CA LEU A 2 4.09 -32.38 -9.53
C LEU A 2 3.94 -33.63 -8.64
N PRO A 3 5.03 -34.26 -8.19
CA PRO A 3 4.94 -35.39 -7.26
C PRO A 3 4.23 -34.94 -5.97
N VAL A 4 3.22 -35.68 -5.53
CA VAL A 4 2.48 -35.42 -4.27
C VAL A 4 3.45 -35.26 -3.09
N SER A 5 4.55 -36.02 -3.09
CA SER A 5 5.60 -35.94 -2.07
C SER A 5 6.30 -34.59 -1.98
N LEU A 6 6.40 -33.83 -3.08
CA LEU A 6 7.04 -32.51 -3.10
C LEU A 6 6.12 -31.44 -2.51
N VAL A 7 4.83 -31.49 -2.83
CA VAL A 7 3.79 -30.60 -2.28
C VAL A 7 3.69 -30.78 -0.77
N ASP A 8 3.58 -32.03 -0.32
CA ASP A 8 3.51 -32.36 1.10
C ASP A 8 4.76 -31.91 1.84
N SER A 9 5.94 -32.12 1.24
CA SER A 9 7.22 -31.70 1.81
C SER A 9 7.32 -30.17 1.92
N ALA A 10 6.94 -29.42 0.89
CA ALA A 10 6.93 -27.95 0.91
C ALA A 10 5.97 -27.41 2.00
N CYS A 11 4.77 -27.97 2.09
CA CYS A 11 3.81 -27.58 3.11
C CYS A 11 4.31 -27.90 4.52
N ASN A 12 4.88 -29.09 4.73
CA ASN A 12 5.45 -29.47 6.02
C ASN A 12 6.64 -28.58 6.41
N LEU A 13 7.46 -28.14 5.45
CA LEU A 13 8.54 -27.19 5.69
C LEU A 13 8.01 -25.81 6.13
N ILE A 14 6.98 -25.27 5.48
CA ILE A 14 6.35 -24.01 5.90
C ILE A 14 5.78 -24.15 7.32
N GLU A 15 5.06 -25.25 7.58
CA GLU A 15 4.46 -25.49 8.89
C GLU A 15 5.51 -25.63 10.00
N ALA A 16 6.58 -26.39 9.76
CA ALA A 16 7.68 -26.56 10.71
C ALA A 16 8.45 -25.26 10.95
N ALA A 17 8.61 -24.43 9.91
CA ALA A 17 9.30 -23.14 9.97
C ALA A 17 8.40 -21.98 10.44
N ARG A 18 7.11 -22.22 10.71
CA ARG A 18 6.10 -21.18 10.91
C ARG A 18 6.47 -20.12 11.96
N PRO A 19 6.95 -20.45 13.17
CA PRO A 19 7.33 -19.42 14.14
C PRO A 19 8.47 -18.51 13.64
N MET A 20 9.45 -19.10 12.95
CA MET A 20 10.57 -18.35 12.35
C MET A 20 10.08 -17.48 11.20
N LEU A 21 9.20 -18.00 10.33
CA LEU A 21 8.63 -17.26 9.22
C LEU A 21 7.85 -16.04 9.72
N VAL A 22 6.94 -16.20 10.70
CA VAL A 22 6.16 -15.08 11.23
C VAL A 22 7.08 -13.98 11.75
N ASN A 23 8.11 -14.33 12.53
CA ASN A 23 9.08 -13.36 13.03
C ASN A 23 9.86 -12.67 11.92
N ALA A 24 10.33 -13.41 10.91
CA ALA A 24 11.07 -12.86 9.79
C ALA A 24 10.22 -11.90 8.94
N ILE A 25 8.95 -12.27 8.66
CA ILE A 25 8.00 -11.45 7.91
C ILE A 25 7.74 -10.13 8.64
N LEU A 26 7.44 -10.19 9.94
CA LEU A 26 7.18 -8.97 10.72
C LEU A 26 8.44 -8.11 10.88
N ALA A 27 9.62 -8.72 11.06
CA ALA A 27 10.87 -7.97 11.17
C ALA A 27 11.19 -7.20 9.87
N ASP A 28 10.86 -7.78 8.73
CA ASP A 28 11.03 -7.18 7.41
C ASP A 28 9.98 -6.08 7.15
N LEU A 29 8.70 -6.37 7.42
CA LEU A 29 7.60 -5.43 7.26
C LEU A 29 7.81 -4.15 8.09
N TYR A 30 8.21 -4.29 9.36
CA TYR A 30 8.41 -3.17 10.29
C TYR A 30 9.74 -2.42 10.07
N GLN A 31 10.54 -2.76 9.05
CA GLN A 31 11.62 -1.86 8.60
C GLN A 31 11.05 -0.54 8.06
N ASN A 32 9.83 -0.58 7.53
CA ASN A 32 9.08 0.60 7.19
C ASN A 32 8.42 1.19 8.45
N SER A 33 8.82 2.42 8.81
CA SER A 33 8.32 3.12 9.99
C SER A 33 6.81 3.39 9.96
N PHE A 34 6.17 3.35 8.78
CA PHE A 34 4.71 3.45 8.65
C PHE A 34 4.01 2.45 9.58
N TRP A 35 4.41 1.17 9.57
CA TRP A 35 3.72 0.12 10.32
C TRP A 35 3.76 0.35 11.83
N GLN A 36 4.90 0.78 12.36
CA GLN A 36 5.04 1.08 13.79
C GLN A 36 4.23 2.33 14.18
N LYS A 37 4.30 3.39 13.36
CA LYS A 37 3.61 4.65 13.64
C LYS A 37 2.09 4.52 13.54
N ARG A 38 1.62 3.75 12.54
CA ARG A 38 0.20 3.61 12.25
C ARG A 38 -0.51 2.64 13.18
N PHE A 39 0.14 1.54 13.55
CA PHE A 39 -0.52 0.42 14.23
C PHE A 39 0.02 0.12 15.63
N ASP A 40 1.03 0.83 16.12
CA ASP A 40 1.60 0.67 17.47
C ASP A 40 1.93 -0.79 17.87
N ASP A 41 2.21 -1.02 19.16
CA ASP A 41 2.56 -2.33 19.70
C ASP A 41 1.36 -3.29 19.76
N TYR A 42 0.15 -2.78 19.98
CA TYR A 42 -1.07 -3.59 19.95
C TYR A 42 -1.36 -4.10 18.53
N GLY A 43 -1.14 -3.26 17.51
CA GLY A 43 -1.24 -3.69 16.13
C GLY A 43 -0.16 -4.67 15.74
N ARG A 44 1.02 -4.67 16.38
CA ARG A 44 2.05 -5.69 16.17
C ARG A 44 1.61 -7.08 16.64
N ASP A 45 0.95 -7.18 17.78
CA ASP A 45 0.36 -8.45 18.26
C ASP A 45 -0.75 -8.93 17.31
N TYR A 46 -1.56 -8.00 16.79
CA TYR A 46 -2.56 -8.32 15.78
C TYR A 46 -1.90 -8.78 14.46
N ALA A 47 -0.85 -8.11 14.00
CA ALA A 47 -0.08 -8.47 12.81
C ALA A 47 0.54 -9.87 12.93
N HIS A 48 0.97 -10.26 14.13
CA HIS A 48 1.43 -11.63 14.39
C HIS A 48 0.33 -12.67 14.12
N ARG A 49 -0.89 -12.44 14.62
CA ARG A 49 -2.04 -13.32 14.33
C ARG A 49 -2.41 -13.33 12.85
N VAL A 50 -2.42 -12.16 12.21
CA VAL A 50 -2.73 -12.01 10.78
C VAL A 50 -1.72 -12.77 9.92
N THR A 51 -0.43 -12.71 10.25
CA THR A 51 0.63 -13.43 9.53
C THR A 51 0.43 -14.96 9.58
N HIS A 52 -0.08 -15.50 10.70
CA HIS A 52 -0.46 -16.91 10.75
C HIS A 52 -1.57 -17.26 9.76
N TYR A 53 -2.58 -16.40 9.62
CA TYR A 53 -3.65 -16.61 8.63
C TYR A 53 -3.09 -16.56 7.20
N HIS A 54 -2.22 -15.61 6.88
CA HIS A 54 -1.57 -15.54 5.56
C HIS A 54 -0.88 -16.87 5.22
N LEU A 55 -0.05 -17.39 6.14
CA LEU A 55 0.63 -18.66 5.94
C LEU A 55 -0.34 -19.86 5.83
N ASN A 56 -1.48 -19.84 6.53
CA ASN A 56 -2.50 -20.89 6.38
C ASN A 56 -3.13 -20.89 4.98
N TYR A 57 -3.48 -19.72 4.46
CA TYR A 57 -4.04 -19.60 3.10
C TYR A 57 -3.00 -19.97 2.04
N LEU A 58 -1.73 -19.61 2.24
CA LEU A 58 -0.64 -20.03 1.35
C LEU A 58 -0.48 -21.55 1.32
N VAL A 59 -0.38 -22.19 2.50
CA VAL A 59 -0.30 -23.67 2.59
C VAL A 59 -1.52 -24.33 1.95
N THR A 60 -2.71 -23.77 2.18
CA THR A 60 -3.95 -24.30 1.58
C THR A 60 -3.90 -24.21 0.05
N ALA A 61 -3.52 -23.06 -0.50
CA ALA A 61 -3.39 -22.85 -1.94
C ALA A 61 -2.35 -23.78 -2.59
N ILE A 62 -1.22 -24.02 -1.91
CA ILE A 62 -0.19 -24.96 -2.39
C ILE A 62 -0.71 -26.40 -2.37
N LYS A 63 -1.37 -26.83 -1.28
CA LYS A 63 -1.92 -28.19 -1.14
C LYS A 63 -3.01 -28.49 -2.16
N SER A 64 -3.89 -27.54 -2.44
CA SER A 64 -4.99 -27.72 -3.40
C SER A 64 -4.57 -27.49 -4.85
N HIS A 65 -3.37 -26.97 -5.10
CA HIS A 65 -2.94 -26.48 -6.41
C HIS A 65 -3.82 -25.35 -6.95
N GLU A 66 -4.38 -24.52 -6.07
CA GLU A 66 -5.27 -23.42 -6.42
C GLU A 66 -4.70 -22.08 -5.90
N PRO A 67 -3.83 -21.41 -6.68
CA PRO A 67 -3.26 -20.11 -6.32
C PRO A 67 -4.30 -19.03 -6.00
N VAL A 68 -5.50 -19.16 -6.58
CA VAL A 68 -6.62 -18.25 -6.37
C VAL A 68 -7.09 -18.21 -4.91
N ILE A 69 -6.93 -19.29 -4.14
CA ILE A 69 -7.29 -19.30 -2.70
C ILE A 69 -6.53 -18.23 -1.92
N PHE A 70 -5.23 -18.09 -2.20
CA PHE A 70 -4.41 -17.08 -1.54
C PHE A 70 -4.73 -15.67 -2.07
N ALA A 71 -5.02 -15.57 -3.36
CA ALA A 71 -5.38 -14.32 -4.00
C ALA A 71 -6.72 -13.74 -3.49
N ASP A 72 -7.75 -14.57 -3.45
CA ASP A 72 -9.09 -14.23 -2.95
C ASP A 72 -9.03 -13.80 -1.49
N TYR A 73 -8.17 -14.43 -0.69
CA TYR A 73 -7.96 -14.02 0.69
C TYR A 73 -7.47 -12.57 0.81
N PHE A 74 -6.47 -12.15 0.02
CA PHE A 74 -5.99 -10.76 0.03
C PHE A 74 -7.04 -9.79 -0.52
N ALA A 75 -7.71 -10.14 -1.62
CA ALA A 75 -8.77 -9.32 -2.20
C ALA A 75 -9.94 -9.12 -1.22
N TRP A 76 -10.34 -10.18 -0.51
CA TRP A 76 -11.37 -10.13 0.53
C TRP A 76 -10.94 -9.30 1.75
N ASN A 77 -9.68 -9.39 2.17
CA ASN A 77 -9.18 -8.65 3.33
C ASN A 77 -8.92 -7.15 3.04
N ARG A 78 -8.73 -6.78 1.76
CA ARG A 78 -8.39 -5.41 1.36
C ARG A 78 -9.31 -4.33 1.95
N PRO A 79 -10.64 -4.40 1.84
CA PRO A 79 -11.51 -3.35 2.37
C PRO A 79 -11.36 -3.12 3.89
N ALA A 80 -11.08 -4.17 4.66
CA ALA A 80 -10.89 -4.06 6.11
C ALA A 80 -9.60 -3.31 6.44
N LEU A 81 -8.50 -3.65 5.77
CA LEU A 81 -7.21 -2.98 5.94
C LEU A 81 -7.25 -1.50 5.50
N VAL A 82 -7.92 -1.21 4.39
CA VAL A 82 -8.12 0.18 3.92
C VAL A 82 -8.85 1.01 4.98
N VAL A 83 -9.92 0.48 5.58
CA VAL A 83 -10.65 1.18 6.65
C VAL A 83 -9.81 1.35 7.91
N GLN A 84 -8.89 0.42 8.21
CA GLN A 84 -7.92 0.56 9.30
C GLN A 84 -6.79 1.54 8.96
N GLY A 85 -6.73 1.99 7.71
CA GLY A 85 -5.80 3.00 7.21
C GLY A 85 -4.49 2.42 6.70
N ALA A 86 -4.49 1.22 6.14
CA ALA A 86 -3.43 0.72 5.26
C ALA A 86 -3.95 0.64 3.82
N CYS A 87 -3.25 1.26 2.88
CA CYS A 87 -3.61 1.17 1.46
C CYS A 87 -3.24 -0.15 0.78
N THR A 88 -3.72 -0.38 -0.45
CA THR A 88 -3.41 -1.55 -1.28
C THR A 88 -1.89 -1.74 -1.49
N HIS A 89 -1.10 -0.67 -1.60
CA HIS A 89 0.36 -0.80 -1.71
C HIS A 89 0.99 -1.46 -0.48
N HIS A 90 0.49 -1.17 0.73
CA HIS A 90 0.94 -1.86 1.95
C HIS A 90 0.64 -3.36 1.92
N MET A 91 -0.43 -3.79 1.25
CA MET A 91 -0.73 -5.22 1.09
C MET A 91 0.26 -5.88 0.14
N HIS A 92 0.65 -5.20 -0.95
CA HIS A 92 1.75 -5.68 -1.79
C HIS A 92 3.05 -5.83 -1.00
N GLU A 93 3.41 -4.85 -0.17
CA GLU A 93 4.58 -4.95 0.71
C GLU A 93 4.49 -6.15 1.67
N PHE A 94 3.30 -6.45 2.19
CA PHE A 94 3.09 -7.61 3.05
C PHE A 94 3.28 -8.93 2.27
N ILE A 95 2.73 -9.01 1.05
CA ILE A 95 2.90 -10.17 0.17
C ILE A 95 4.40 -10.38 -0.13
N ASP A 96 5.13 -9.32 -0.49
CA ASP A 96 6.57 -9.37 -0.78
C ASP A 96 7.40 -9.76 0.45
N SER A 97 7.05 -9.20 1.62
CA SER A 97 7.69 -9.54 2.90
C SER A 97 7.37 -10.97 3.36
N THR A 98 6.29 -11.56 2.86
CA THR A 98 5.96 -12.98 3.04
C THR A 98 6.74 -13.87 2.08
N ALA A 99 6.81 -13.47 0.80
CA ALA A 99 7.46 -14.24 -0.25
C ALA A 99 8.97 -14.44 0.02
N ARG A 100 9.66 -13.39 0.46
CA ARG A 100 11.12 -13.42 0.73
C ARG A 100 11.55 -14.53 1.71
N PRO A 101 11.05 -14.61 2.96
CA PRO A 101 11.44 -15.67 3.89
C PRO A 101 10.89 -17.05 3.48
N VAL A 102 9.73 -17.13 2.82
CA VAL A 102 9.21 -18.40 2.27
C VAL A 102 10.13 -18.94 1.18
N ALA A 103 10.68 -18.09 0.31
CA ALA A 103 11.66 -18.50 -0.70
C ALA A 103 12.93 -19.10 -0.07
N LEU A 104 13.40 -18.54 1.05
CA LEU A 104 14.56 -19.06 1.77
C LEU A 104 14.29 -20.44 2.41
N VAL A 105 13.07 -20.66 2.93
CA VAL A 105 12.66 -21.93 3.53
C VAL A 105 12.47 -23.01 2.46
N LEU A 106 11.78 -22.68 1.37
CA LEU A 106 11.43 -23.66 0.34
C LEU A 106 12.56 -23.95 -0.64
N ARG A 107 13.45 -22.99 -0.93
CA ARG A 107 14.55 -23.10 -1.90
C ARG A 107 14.04 -23.63 -3.25
N ASP A 108 14.46 -24.83 -3.65
CA ASP A 108 14.05 -25.48 -4.90
C ASP A 108 12.53 -25.77 -4.95
N GLY A 109 11.85 -25.78 -3.80
CA GLY A 109 10.40 -25.89 -3.69
C GLY A 109 9.64 -24.57 -3.87
N PHE A 110 10.32 -23.41 -3.92
CA PHE A 110 9.66 -22.10 -4.04
C PHE A 110 8.75 -21.94 -5.28
N PRO A 111 9.05 -22.54 -6.45
CA PRO A 111 8.13 -22.50 -7.60
C PRO A 111 6.71 -23.04 -7.32
N LEU A 112 6.49 -23.76 -6.22
CA LEU A 112 5.15 -24.14 -5.76
C LEU A 112 4.35 -22.96 -5.18
N ALA A 113 5.03 -22.02 -4.52
CA ALA A 113 4.43 -20.88 -3.84
C ALA A 113 4.38 -19.62 -4.73
N GLU A 114 5.33 -19.47 -5.65
CA GLU A 114 5.43 -18.31 -6.56
C GLU A 114 4.13 -17.97 -7.29
N PRO A 115 3.36 -18.94 -7.87
CA PRO A 115 2.08 -18.62 -8.49
C PRO A 115 1.04 -18.05 -7.52
N CYS A 116 1.09 -18.42 -6.24
CA CYS A 116 0.19 -17.89 -5.21
C CYS A 116 0.46 -16.41 -4.96
N PHE A 117 1.73 -16.04 -4.76
CA PHE A 117 2.12 -14.63 -4.59
C PHE A 117 1.77 -13.80 -5.81
N ALA A 118 2.12 -14.29 -7.02
CA ALA A 118 1.79 -13.60 -8.26
C ALA A 118 0.27 -13.43 -8.45
N ALA A 119 -0.54 -14.42 -8.07
CA ALA A 119 -1.99 -14.32 -8.10
C ALA A 119 -2.51 -13.29 -7.09
N ALA A 120 -1.93 -13.23 -5.88
CA ALA A 120 -2.32 -12.25 -4.87
C ALA A 120 -2.02 -10.81 -5.28
N HIS A 121 -0.87 -10.52 -5.92
CA HIS A 121 -0.63 -9.19 -6.49
C HIS A 121 -1.70 -8.82 -7.53
N ARG A 122 -2.01 -9.71 -8.47
CA ARG A 122 -3.03 -9.43 -9.49
C ARG A 122 -4.43 -9.21 -8.91
N ALA A 123 -4.81 -9.97 -7.87
CA ALA A 123 -6.13 -9.83 -7.25
C ALA A 123 -6.32 -8.51 -6.49
N LEU A 124 -5.24 -7.77 -6.23
CA LEU A 124 -5.28 -6.43 -5.65
C LEU A 124 -5.45 -5.32 -6.70
N GLU A 125 -5.40 -5.64 -8.00
CA GLU A 125 -5.70 -4.67 -9.06
C GLU A 125 -7.20 -4.34 -9.08
N TYR A 126 -7.54 -3.07 -9.36
CA TYR A 126 -8.92 -2.63 -9.50
C TYR A 126 -9.37 -2.68 -10.96
N GLU A 127 -10.54 -3.27 -11.21
CA GLU A 127 -11.09 -3.42 -12.58
C GLU A 127 -11.80 -2.16 -13.12
N GLN A 128 -12.03 -1.17 -12.27
CA GLN A 128 -12.73 0.05 -12.65
C GLN A 128 -11.94 0.82 -13.72
N PRO A 129 -12.59 1.38 -14.76
CA PRO A 129 -11.88 2.02 -15.88
C PRO A 129 -10.86 3.08 -15.45
N ALA A 130 -11.23 3.96 -14.51
CA ALA A 130 -10.33 5.00 -14.01
C ALA A 130 -9.10 4.42 -13.28
N CYS A 131 -9.27 3.36 -12.49
CA CYS A 131 -8.16 2.70 -11.79
C CYS A 131 -7.23 1.97 -12.77
N ARG A 132 -7.76 1.35 -13.83
CA ARG A 132 -6.93 0.76 -14.89
C ARG A 132 -6.12 1.82 -15.63
N ALA A 133 -6.74 2.94 -16.01
CA ALA A 133 -6.03 4.06 -16.63
C ALA A 133 -4.94 4.61 -15.70
N LEU A 134 -5.21 4.72 -14.40
CA LEU A 134 -4.22 5.11 -13.41
C LEU A 134 -3.05 4.10 -13.36
N SER A 135 -3.35 2.80 -13.31
CA SER A 135 -2.35 1.73 -13.24
C SER A 135 -1.40 1.76 -14.44
N GLU A 136 -1.93 1.97 -15.64
CA GLU A 136 -1.15 2.09 -16.88
C GLU A 136 -0.19 3.29 -16.88
N GLN A 137 -0.55 4.39 -16.20
CA GLN A 137 0.24 5.62 -16.12
C GLN A 137 1.01 5.77 -14.81
N ARG A 138 0.92 4.80 -13.89
CA ARG A 138 1.42 4.92 -12.50
C ARG A 138 2.87 5.39 -12.44
N GLU A 139 3.78 4.71 -13.13
CA GLU A 139 5.21 5.03 -13.09
C GLU A 139 5.56 6.37 -13.77
N ALA A 140 4.74 6.83 -14.73
CA ALA A 140 4.90 8.14 -15.35
C ALA A 140 4.46 9.25 -14.37
N ILE A 141 3.28 9.08 -13.74
CA ILE A 141 2.73 10.00 -12.75
C ILE A 141 3.69 10.13 -11.56
N LEU A 142 4.15 9.02 -10.98
CA LEU A 142 5.09 9.04 -9.84
C LEU A 142 6.37 9.81 -10.19
N ARG A 143 6.96 9.54 -11.35
CA ARG A 143 8.17 10.21 -11.82
C ARG A 143 7.95 11.71 -12.04
N GLY A 144 6.83 12.07 -12.67
CA GLY A 144 6.45 13.47 -12.88
C GLY A 144 6.23 14.21 -11.57
N SER A 145 5.57 13.57 -10.60
CA SER A 145 5.27 14.17 -9.29
C SER A 145 6.56 14.42 -8.52
N LEU A 146 7.47 13.44 -8.51
CA LEU A 146 8.78 13.57 -7.87
C LEU A 146 9.64 14.66 -8.55
N ALA A 147 9.62 14.73 -9.89
CA ALA A 147 10.37 15.76 -10.62
C ALA A 147 9.91 17.19 -10.26
N ARG A 148 8.62 17.38 -9.98
CA ARG A 148 8.06 18.68 -9.55
C ARG A 148 8.46 19.10 -8.14
N LEU A 149 8.75 18.13 -7.28
CA LEU A 149 9.27 18.42 -5.93
C LEU A 149 10.71 18.95 -5.95
N GLY A 150 11.38 18.83 -7.10
CA GLY A 150 12.78 19.21 -7.26
C GLY A 150 13.72 18.12 -6.73
N ALA A 151 15.03 18.36 -6.83
CA ALA A 151 16.01 17.49 -6.19
C ALA A 151 15.85 17.64 -4.66
N PRO A 152 15.45 16.60 -3.93
CA PRO A 152 15.30 16.72 -2.49
C PRO A 152 16.68 16.97 -1.85
N GLU A 153 16.73 17.89 -0.88
CA GLU A 153 17.85 17.92 0.08
C GLU A 153 17.77 16.70 1.04
N SER A 154 16.63 15.99 1.05
CA SER A 154 16.31 14.76 1.80
C SER A 154 16.50 13.48 0.97
N LYS A 155 16.39 12.31 1.64
CA LYS A 155 16.62 10.97 1.07
C LYS A 155 15.59 10.63 -0.03
N PRO A 156 15.99 10.52 -1.31
CA PRO A 156 15.08 10.30 -2.46
C PRO A 156 14.18 9.07 -2.34
N ALA A 157 14.64 8.04 -1.62
CA ALA A 157 13.89 6.78 -1.44
C ALA A 157 12.65 6.93 -0.54
N SER A 158 12.61 7.90 0.38
CA SER A 158 11.40 8.15 1.18
C SER A 158 10.33 8.81 0.33
N ASP A 159 10.70 9.84 -0.42
CA ASP A 159 9.76 10.64 -1.22
C ASP A 159 9.05 9.78 -2.28
N GLU A 160 9.78 8.87 -2.95
CA GLU A 160 9.17 7.94 -3.90
C GLU A 160 8.14 7.02 -3.24
N ARG A 161 8.49 6.44 -2.09
CA ARG A 161 7.61 5.53 -1.35
C ARG A 161 6.36 6.26 -0.86
N ASP A 162 6.54 7.44 -0.29
CA ASP A 162 5.43 8.24 0.25
C ASP A 162 4.48 8.67 -0.88
N MET A 163 5.01 9.02 -2.06
CA MET A 163 4.19 9.27 -3.25
C MET A 163 3.44 8.03 -3.75
N ARG A 164 4.05 6.84 -3.70
CA ARG A 164 3.37 5.56 -3.99
C ARG A 164 2.21 5.31 -3.01
N TYR A 165 2.38 5.65 -1.74
CA TYR A 165 1.29 5.55 -0.76
C TYR A 165 0.15 6.50 -1.08
N HIS A 166 0.41 7.81 -1.28
CA HIS A 166 -0.65 8.75 -1.60
C HIS A 166 -1.49 8.29 -2.79
N LEU A 167 -0.82 7.82 -3.85
CA LEU A 167 -1.51 7.33 -5.04
C LEU A 167 -2.34 6.07 -4.75
N SER A 168 -1.83 5.15 -3.94
CA SER A 168 -2.59 3.96 -3.54
C SER A 168 -3.78 4.29 -2.64
N TYR A 169 -3.67 5.24 -1.71
CA TYR A 169 -4.83 5.67 -0.91
C TYR A 169 -5.90 6.38 -1.76
N LEU A 170 -5.49 7.15 -2.78
CA LEU A 170 -6.44 7.75 -3.73
C LEU A 170 -7.17 6.68 -4.53
N GLU A 171 -6.43 5.69 -5.02
CA GLU A 171 -6.99 4.57 -5.77
C GLU A 171 -8.00 3.78 -4.91
N ASP A 172 -7.65 3.48 -3.66
CA ASP A 172 -8.55 2.79 -2.73
C ASP A 172 -9.81 3.61 -2.43
N ALA A 173 -9.65 4.90 -2.15
CA ALA A 173 -10.75 5.82 -1.89
C ALA A 173 -11.71 5.94 -3.09
N ALA A 174 -11.15 6.06 -4.29
CA ALA A 174 -11.91 6.08 -5.54
C ALA A 174 -12.66 4.77 -5.76
N ALA A 175 -11.94 3.64 -5.65
CA ALA A 175 -12.51 2.33 -5.91
C ALA A 175 -13.62 1.94 -4.93
N MET A 176 -13.51 2.38 -3.68
CA MET A 176 -14.51 2.16 -2.64
C MET A 176 -15.64 3.22 -2.65
N GLY A 177 -15.55 4.27 -3.47
CA GLY A 177 -16.50 5.38 -3.49
C GLY A 177 -16.53 6.16 -2.16
N LYS A 178 -15.38 6.26 -1.48
CA LYS A 178 -15.23 6.80 -0.13
C LYS A 178 -14.08 7.82 -0.08
N PRO A 179 -14.30 9.05 -0.59
CA PRO A 179 -13.27 10.09 -0.64
C PRO A 179 -12.72 10.46 0.75
N GLU A 180 -13.50 10.26 1.80
CA GLU A 180 -13.09 10.50 3.18
C GLU A 180 -11.93 9.62 3.66
N LEU A 181 -11.71 8.45 3.05
CA LEU A 181 -10.57 7.58 3.38
C LEU A 181 -9.24 8.25 3.02
N PHE A 182 -9.17 8.91 1.86
CA PHE A 182 -7.98 9.67 1.47
C PHE A 182 -7.76 10.88 2.39
N ARG A 183 -8.83 11.61 2.73
CA ARG A 183 -8.74 12.74 3.68
C ARG A 183 -8.20 12.28 5.04
N GLN A 184 -8.70 11.18 5.59
CA GLN A 184 -8.23 10.63 6.87
C GLN A 184 -6.75 10.25 6.83
N HIS A 185 -6.26 9.75 5.69
CA HIS A 185 -4.85 9.48 5.46
C HIS A 185 -4.01 10.77 5.53
N VAL A 186 -4.40 11.80 4.77
CA VAL A 186 -3.69 13.10 4.76
C VAL A 186 -3.69 13.77 6.14
N GLU A 187 -4.78 13.66 6.90
CA GLU A 187 -4.84 14.15 8.29
C GLU A 187 -3.88 13.42 9.22
N TRP A 188 -3.75 12.09 9.05
CA TRP A 188 -2.80 11.32 9.83
C TRP A 188 -1.36 11.71 9.47
N GLU A 189 -1.01 11.83 8.19
CA GLU A 189 0.32 12.26 7.76
C GLU A 189 0.66 13.68 8.19
N GLN A 190 -0.33 14.59 8.20
CA GLN A 190 -0.11 15.95 8.71
C GLN A 190 0.28 15.91 10.19
N ARG A 191 -0.43 15.13 11.02
CA ARG A 191 -0.09 14.99 12.44
C ARG A 191 1.31 14.38 12.61
N GLU A 192 1.60 13.32 11.88
CA GLU A 192 2.94 12.72 11.86
C GLU A 192 4.02 13.72 11.44
N CYS A 193 3.77 14.54 10.42
CA CYS A 193 4.70 15.57 10.00
C CYS A 193 4.95 16.59 11.13
N MET A 194 3.90 17.05 11.80
CA MET A 194 4.01 18.00 12.91
C MET A 194 4.78 17.44 14.10
N GLU A 195 4.60 16.15 14.42
CA GLU A 195 5.33 15.47 15.50
C GLU A 195 6.81 15.25 15.17
N ASN A 196 7.19 15.29 13.90
CA ASN A 196 8.55 15.10 13.42
C ASN A 196 9.19 16.40 12.86
N ASP A 197 8.70 17.57 13.27
CA ASP A 197 9.17 18.90 12.86
C ASP A 197 9.20 19.12 11.33
N CYS A 198 8.36 18.39 10.58
CA CYS A 198 8.20 18.56 9.14
C CYS A 198 7.18 19.67 8.84
N PRO A 199 7.54 20.69 8.03
CA PRO A 199 6.61 21.76 7.68
C PRO A 199 5.38 21.22 6.92
N PRO A 200 4.13 21.52 7.34
CA PRO A 200 2.92 21.07 6.65
C PRO A 200 2.86 21.46 5.16
N ALA A 201 3.57 22.53 4.78
CA ALA A 201 3.70 22.96 3.39
C ALA A 201 4.36 21.92 2.47
N VAL A 202 5.22 21.03 3.01
CA VAL A 202 5.88 19.96 2.25
C VAL A 202 4.83 18.96 1.75
N LEU A 203 4.00 18.44 2.65
CA LEU A 203 2.91 17.52 2.31
C LEU A 203 1.91 18.17 1.33
N ALA A 204 1.52 19.42 1.58
CA ALA A 204 0.63 20.14 0.67
C ALA A 204 1.23 20.31 -0.74
N THR A 205 2.56 20.47 -0.84
CA THR A 205 3.27 20.59 -2.12
C THR A 205 3.32 19.24 -2.84
N ALA A 206 3.60 18.15 -2.13
CA ALA A 206 3.54 16.78 -2.66
C ALA A 206 2.16 16.44 -3.24
N LEU A 207 1.10 16.72 -2.51
CA LEU A 207 -0.26 16.46 -2.96
C LEU A 207 -0.66 17.30 -4.19
N ARG A 208 -0.26 18.57 -4.25
CA ARG A 208 -0.49 19.41 -5.45
C ARG A 208 0.28 18.90 -6.65
N ALA A 209 1.54 18.49 -6.48
CA ALA A 209 2.33 17.89 -7.55
C ALA A 209 1.69 16.62 -8.09
N LEU A 210 1.14 15.77 -7.21
CA LEU A 210 0.41 14.57 -7.59
C LEU A 210 -0.87 14.90 -8.37
N ARG A 211 -1.64 15.88 -7.91
CA ARG A 211 -2.86 16.34 -8.59
C ARG A 211 -2.56 16.81 -10.01
N ASP A 212 -1.58 17.69 -10.16
CA ASP A 212 -1.24 18.27 -11.46
C ASP A 212 -0.75 17.19 -12.45
N GLU A 213 -0.06 16.15 -11.97
CA GLU A 213 0.33 15.00 -12.80
C GLU A 213 -0.84 14.09 -13.16
N LEU A 214 -1.79 13.86 -12.24
CA LEU A 214 -3.02 13.14 -12.55
C LEU A 214 -3.82 13.84 -13.65
N GLU A 215 -3.93 15.17 -13.60
CA GLU A 215 -4.61 15.98 -14.62
C GLU A 215 -3.89 15.97 -15.97
N GLY A 216 -2.56 15.90 -15.97
CA GLY A 216 -1.75 15.87 -17.18
C GLY A 216 -1.67 14.49 -17.85
N ALA A 217 -1.72 13.41 -17.07
CA ALA A 217 -1.49 12.05 -17.55
C ALA A 217 -2.77 11.28 -17.90
N LEU A 218 -3.91 11.60 -17.29
CA LEU A 218 -5.15 10.86 -17.45
C LEU A 218 -6.18 11.63 -18.28
N PRO A 219 -7.11 10.93 -18.98
CA PRO A 219 -8.31 11.56 -19.53
C PRO A 219 -9.08 12.34 -18.46
N LEU A 220 -9.68 13.47 -18.84
CA LEU A 220 -10.31 14.42 -17.90
C LEU A 220 -11.33 13.73 -16.97
N GLU A 221 -12.15 12.85 -17.53
CA GLU A 221 -13.16 12.09 -16.80
C GLU A 221 -12.57 11.11 -15.77
N PHE A 222 -11.38 10.58 -16.03
CA PHE A 222 -10.69 9.67 -15.11
C PHE A 222 -9.86 10.45 -14.09
N ALA A 223 -9.21 11.54 -14.50
CA ALA A 223 -8.51 12.43 -13.60
C ALA A 223 -9.44 12.94 -12.49
N ALA A 224 -10.66 13.37 -12.85
CA ALA A 224 -11.65 13.89 -11.91
C ALA A 224 -12.01 12.91 -10.78
N VAL A 225 -11.94 11.60 -11.02
CA VAL A 225 -12.21 10.57 -9.99
C VAL A 225 -11.19 10.64 -8.85
N PHE A 226 -9.93 11.00 -9.15
CA PHE A 226 -8.85 11.06 -8.16
C PHE A 226 -8.58 12.50 -7.68
N THR A 227 -8.72 13.49 -8.56
CA THR A 227 -8.40 14.88 -8.21
C THR A 227 -9.46 15.51 -7.31
N ALA A 228 -10.73 15.09 -7.39
CA ALA A 228 -11.78 15.55 -6.48
C ALA A 228 -11.54 15.18 -4.99
N PRO A 229 -11.28 13.90 -4.62
CA PRO A 229 -10.94 13.55 -3.24
C PRO A 229 -9.62 14.21 -2.79
N LEU A 230 -8.64 14.29 -3.69
CA LEU A 230 -7.36 14.96 -3.41
C LEU A 230 -7.58 16.44 -3.06
N GLN A 231 -8.32 17.16 -3.90
CA GLN A 231 -8.64 18.57 -3.69
C GLN A 231 -9.41 18.79 -2.38
N THR A 232 -10.39 17.92 -2.09
CA THR A 232 -11.15 17.96 -0.83
C THR A 232 -10.23 17.82 0.38
N ALA A 233 -9.24 16.91 0.33
CA ALA A 233 -8.27 16.74 1.40
C ALA A 233 -7.35 17.97 1.53
N LEU A 234 -6.88 18.53 0.41
CA LEU A 234 -6.07 19.76 0.40
C LEU A 234 -6.80 20.93 1.06
N ASP A 235 -8.05 21.17 0.69
CA ASP A 235 -8.85 22.29 1.21
C ASP A 235 -9.19 22.14 2.70
N TYR A 236 -9.42 20.90 3.14
CA TYR A 236 -9.74 20.60 4.53
C TYR A 236 -8.51 20.70 5.44
N VAL A 237 -7.39 20.13 5.03
CA VAL A 237 -6.19 19.97 5.87
C VAL A 237 -5.28 21.20 5.81
N PHE A 238 -5.29 21.92 4.68
CA PHE A 238 -4.45 23.10 4.46
C PHE A 238 -5.29 24.29 4.00
N PRO A 239 -6.20 24.80 4.86
CA PRO A 239 -7.07 25.91 4.48
C PRO A 239 -6.20 27.11 4.07
N GLN A 240 -6.45 27.64 2.87
CA GLN A 240 -5.84 28.91 2.49
C GLN A 240 -6.39 29.96 3.45
N ASN A 241 -5.55 30.51 4.32
CA ASN A 241 -5.91 31.61 5.21
C ASN A 241 -6.35 32.81 4.37
N SER A 242 -7.63 32.82 4.01
CA SER A 242 -8.29 33.85 3.23
C SER A 242 -8.65 35.02 4.14
N ALA A 243 -7.68 35.54 4.91
CA ALA A 243 -7.89 36.70 5.76
C ALA A 243 -6.56 37.27 6.28
N THR A 244 -5.85 38.04 5.44
CA THR A 244 -5.12 39.23 5.92
C THR A 244 -5.07 40.27 4.80
N HIS A 245 -6.06 41.17 4.79
CA HIS A 245 -5.85 42.61 4.69
C HIS A 245 -7.20 43.34 4.58
N ASN A 246 -7.81 43.60 5.74
CA ASN A 246 -8.61 44.80 5.92
C ASN A 246 -7.87 45.67 6.94
N SER A 247 -6.71 46.22 6.54
CA SER A 247 -6.16 47.39 7.24
C SER A 247 -6.94 48.61 6.75
N LYS A 248 -8.07 48.88 7.40
CA LYS A 248 -8.57 50.25 7.47
C LYS A 248 -7.74 50.97 8.53
N PHE A 249 -6.72 51.69 8.07
CA PHE A 249 -6.29 52.92 8.71
C PHE A 249 -6.78 54.08 7.83
#